data_AF-A0A9Q1ISP9-F1
#
_entry.id   AF-A0A9Q1ISP9-F1
#
_cell.length_a   1.000
_cell.length_b   1.000
_cell.length_c   1.000
_cell.angle_alpha   90.00
_cell.angle_beta   90.00
_cell.angle_gamma   90.00
#
_symmetry.space_group_name_H-M   'P 1'
#
loop_
_entity.id
_entity.type
_entity.pdbx_description
1 polymer ?
#
loop_
_entity_poly.entity_id
_entity_poly.type
_entity_poly.pdbx_seq_one_letter_code
_entity_poly.pdbx_strand_id
1 'polypeptide(L)'
;MHAIFEFTHAIVYEEASTRKYPVAKGLYTFCATYRFVAILYLQADVLPHISMLSKVFQKADVNFLHIKEQVPVRLATLRSILEAGETPLPRTFLACLHQDLDDPEGLGAFSISSEEERSRRGHGNQERPREHPFFS
;
A
#
# COMPACT_ATOMS: atom_id res chain seq x y z
N MET A 1 -11.76 2.05 4.10
CA MET A 1 -10.73 2.10 3.04
C MET A 1 -11.33 1.74 1.69
N HIS A 2 -12.12 0.65 1.61
CA HIS A 2 -12.97 0.30 0.46
C HIS A 2 -13.69 1.52 -0.15
N ALA A 3 -14.43 2.28 0.66
CA ALA A 3 -15.16 3.47 0.20
C ALA A 3 -14.27 4.61 -0.35
N ILE A 4 -13.02 4.76 0.12
CA ILE A 4 -12.10 5.81 -0.38
C ILE A 4 -11.51 5.37 -1.71
N PHE A 5 -11.14 4.09 -1.82
CA PHE A 5 -10.65 3.52 -3.08
C PHE A 5 -11.74 3.55 -4.14
N GLU A 6 -12.96 3.10 -3.83
CA GLU A 6 -14.10 3.15 -4.76
C GLU A 6 -14.47 4.57 -5.19
N PHE A 7 -14.50 5.53 -4.26
CA PHE A 7 -14.87 6.91 -4.59
C PHE A 7 -13.82 7.61 -5.46
N THR A 8 -12.53 7.48 -5.11
CA THR A 8 -11.44 8.06 -5.92
C THR A 8 -11.30 7.34 -7.26
N HIS A 9 -11.54 6.04 -7.29
CA HIS A 9 -11.56 5.24 -8.50
C HIS A 9 -12.70 5.65 -9.45
N ALA A 10 -13.93 5.76 -8.96
CA ALA A 10 -15.08 6.16 -9.78
C ALA A 10 -14.85 7.50 -10.49
N ILE A 11 -14.29 8.48 -9.77
CA ILE A 11 -13.94 9.80 -10.32
C ILE A 11 -12.86 9.69 -11.39
N VAL A 12 -11.78 8.94 -11.13
CA VAL A 12 -10.67 8.79 -12.07
C VAL A 12 -11.08 7.95 -13.30
N TYR A 13 -11.92 6.94 -13.11
CA TYR A 13 -12.48 6.11 -14.18
C TYR A 13 -13.42 6.92 -15.08
N GLU A 14 -14.33 7.70 -14.51
CA GLU A 14 -15.24 8.58 -15.27
C GLU A 14 -14.43 9.58 -16.11
N GLU A 15 -13.41 10.21 -15.51
CA GLU A 15 -12.57 11.18 -16.20
C GLU A 15 -11.71 10.54 -17.31
N ALA A 16 -11.20 9.33 -17.08
CA ALA A 16 -10.41 8.58 -18.06
C ALA A 16 -11.27 8.06 -19.24
N SER A 17 -12.49 7.60 -18.96
CA SER A 17 -13.40 6.97 -19.93
C SER A 17 -14.13 8.00 -20.79
N THR A 18 -14.58 9.08 -20.17
CA THR A 18 -15.50 10.05 -20.79
C THR A 18 -14.74 11.16 -21.52
N ARG A 19 -13.59 11.59 -20.98
CA ARG A 19 -12.83 12.73 -21.51
C ARG A 19 -11.51 12.36 -22.19
N LYS A 20 -11.15 11.07 -22.22
CA LYS A 20 -9.93 10.52 -22.85
C LYS A 20 -8.64 11.23 -22.42
N TYR A 21 -8.59 11.75 -21.19
CA TYR A 21 -7.39 12.40 -20.68
C TYR A 21 -6.28 11.35 -20.48
N PRO A 22 -5.12 11.47 -21.17
CA PRO A 22 -4.02 10.52 -21.04
C PRO A 22 -3.51 10.41 -19.60
N VAL A 23 -3.51 11.52 -18.87
CA VAL A 23 -3.11 11.59 -17.46
C VAL A 23 -4.07 10.80 -16.58
N ALA A 24 -5.40 10.95 -16.77
CA ALA A 24 -6.40 10.20 -16.01
C ALA A 24 -6.30 8.69 -16.29
N LYS A 25 -6.07 8.31 -17.56
CA LYS A 25 -5.82 6.91 -17.93
C LYS A 25 -4.54 6.36 -17.29
N GLY A 26 -3.45 7.13 -17.29
CA GLY A 26 -2.20 6.73 -16.64
C GLY A 26 -2.36 6.56 -15.13
N LEU A 27 -3.08 7.48 -14.48
CA LEU A 27 -3.36 7.41 -13.05
C LEU A 27 -4.25 6.22 -12.71
N TYR A 28 -5.27 5.93 -13.52
CA TYR A 28 -6.10 4.74 -13.39
C TYR A 28 -5.27 3.45 -13.43
N THR A 29 -4.41 3.31 -14.46
CA THR A 29 -3.53 2.14 -14.59
C THR A 29 -2.57 2.03 -13.41
N PHE A 30 -2.06 3.15 -12.89
CA PHE A 30 -1.19 3.16 -11.72
C PHE A 30 -1.92 2.71 -10.44
N CYS A 31 -3.14 3.21 -10.21
CA CYS A 31 -3.95 2.85 -9.05
C CYS A 31 -4.41 1.38 -9.08
N ALA A 32 -4.58 0.80 -10.26
CA ALA A 32 -4.89 -0.62 -10.46
C ALA A 32 -3.64 -1.54 -10.40
N THR A 33 -2.56 -1.13 -9.72
CA THR A 33 -1.39 -2.00 -9.51
C THR A 33 -1.44 -2.66 -8.14
N TYR A 34 -0.98 -3.92 -8.06
CA TYR A 34 -0.89 -4.66 -6.80
C TYR A 34 -0.12 -3.86 -5.74
N ARG A 35 1.01 -3.27 -6.14
CA ARG A 35 1.86 -2.47 -5.24
C ARG A 35 1.12 -1.27 -4.66
N PHE A 36 0.36 -0.55 -5.47
CA PHE A 36 -0.37 0.62 -5.00
C PHE A 36 -1.44 0.21 -3.98
N VAL A 37 -2.25 -0.79 -4.32
CA VAL A 37 -3.31 -1.30 -3.43
C VAL A 37 -2.71 -1.87 -2.13
N ALA A 38 -1.63 -2.65 -2.22
CA ALA A 38 -0.93 -3.18 -1.04
C ALA A 38 -0.39 -2.06 -0.14
N ILE A 39 0.13 -0.97 -0.71
CA ILE A 39 0.58 0.20 0.06
C ILE A 39 -0.60 0.89 0.74
N LEU A 40 -1.74 1.05 0.06
CA LEU A 40 -2.94 1.62 0.68
C LEU A 40 -3.43 0.75 1.84
N TYR A 41 -3.41 -0.56 1.66
CA TYR A 41 -3.78 -1.54 2.68
C TYR A 41 -2.88 -1.43 3.91
N LEU A 42 -1.57 -1.44 3.71
CA LEU A 42 -0.58 -1.21 4.76
C LEU A 42 -0.75 0.16 5.44
N GLN A 43 -1.07 1.21 4.67
CA GLN A 43 -1.27 2.54 5.23
C GLN A 43 -2.46 2.60 6.17
N ALA A 44 -3.58 1.92 5.88
CA ALA A 44 -4.70 1.93 6.83
C ALA A 44 -4.43 1.12 8.10
N ASP A 45 -3.53 0.13 8.05
CA ASP A 45 -3.07 -0.55 9.26
C ASP A 45 -2.15 0.34 10.10
N VAL A 46 -1.21 1.05 9.46
CA VAL A 46 -0.14 1.80 10.16
C VAL A 46 -0.56 3.20 10.60
N LEU A 47 -1.29 3.94 9.76
CA LEU A 47 -1.61 5.36 9.99
C LEU A 47 -2.40 5.62 11.28
N PRO A 48 -3.39 4.81 11.68
CA PRO A 48 -4.13 5.02 12.94
C PRO A 48 -3.20 4.97 14.16
N HIS A 49 -2.20 4.08 14.14
CA HIS A 49 -1.24 3.94 15.22
C HIS A 49 -0.28 5.13 15.29
N ILE A 50 0.26 5.57 14.15
CA ILE A 50 1.13 6.75 14.08
C ILE A 50 0.37 8.02 14.48
N SER A 51 -0.85 8.20 13.98
CA SER A 51 -1.69 9.37 14.28
C SER A 51 -1.99 9.46 15.77
N MET A 52 -2.25 8.33 16.42
CA MET A 52 -2.50 8.31 17.85
C MET A 52 -1.25 8.60 18.68
N LEU A 53 -0.10 8.03 18.31
CA LEU A 53 1.18 8.38 18.95
C LEU A 53 1.44 9.88 18.84
N SER A 54 1.26 10.45 17.64
CA SER A 54 1.40 11.89 17.40
C SER A 54 0.50 12.72 18.32
N LYS A 55 -0.78 12.36 18.44
CA LYS A 55 -1.74 13.04 19.35
C LYS A 55 -1.34 12.98 20.81
N VAL A 56 -0.72 11.89 21.26
CA VAL A 56 -0.28 11.75 22.66
C VAL A 56 0.86 12.74 22.98
N PHE A 57 1.73 13.04 22.02
CA PHE A 57 2.85 13.97 22.19
C PHE A 57 2.51 15.44 21.88
N GLN A 58 1.40 15.72 21.19
CA GLN A 58 0.98 17.07 20.83
C GLN A 58 0.14 17.79 21.90
N LYS A 59 -0.15 17.15 23.05
CA LYS A 59 -0.93 17.79 24.13
C LYS A 59 -0.07 18.82 24.88
N ALA A 60 -0.66 19.99 25.15
CA ALA A 60 -0.02 21.06 25.93
C ALA A 60 0.43 20.56 27.32
N ASP A 61 -0.41 19.75 27.96
CA ASP A 61 -0.07 19.01 29.17
C ASP A 61 0.21 17.54 28.82
N VAL A 62 1.50 17.21 28.71
CA VAL A 62 1.95 15.87 28.37
C VAL A 62 1.73 14.93 29.56
N ASN A 63 0.78 13.99 29.42
CA ASN A 63 0.53 12.98 30.43
C ASN A 63 1.52 11.80 30.29
N PHE A 64 2.58 11.82 31.09
CA PHE A 64 3.62 10.78 31.08
C PHE A 64 3.11 9.38 31.46
N LEU A 65 2.08 9.28 32.31
CA LEU A 65 1.47 7.99 32.66
C LEU A 65 0.78 7.40 31.43
N HIS A 66 0.03 8.22 30.70
CA HIS A 66 -0.62 7.81 29.46
C HIS A 66 0.37 7.44 28.35
N ILE A 67 1.49 8.18 28.24
CA ILE A 67 2.60 7.83 27.33
C ILE A 67 3.19 6.46 27.67
N LYS A 68 3.50 6.24 28.95
CA LYS A 68 4.13 5.01 29.44
C LYS A 68 3.28 3.78 29.13
N GLU A 69 1.96 3.92 29.14
CA GLU A 69 1.03 2.83 28.83
C GLU A 69 0.82 2.65 27.32
N GLN A 70 0.61 3.73 26.57
CA GLN A 70 0.19 3.65 25.15
C GLN A 70 1.35 3.38 24.20
N VAL A 71 2.52 3.99 24.42
CA VAL A 71 3.63 3.92 23.45
C VAL A 71 4.17 2.50 23.27
N PRO A 72 4.44 1.72 24.35
CA PRO A 72 4.96 0.36 24.18
C PRO A 72 3.99 -0.57 23.47
N VAL A 73 2.69 -0.48 23.79
CA VAL A 73 1.65 -1.31 23.16
C VAL A 73 1.57 -1.03 21.66
N ARG A 74 1.58 0.24 21.26
CA ARG A 74 1.51 0.62 19.85
C ARG A 74 2.79 0.29 19.08
N LEU A 75 3.95 0.44 19.71
CA LEU A 75 5.21 0.00 19.12
C LEU A 75 5.25 -1.53 18.92
N ALA A 76 4.72 -2.30 19.88
CA ALA A 76 4.57 -3.74 19.74
C ALA A 76 3.66 -4.08 18.56
N THR A 77 2.49 -3.42 18.43
CA THR A 77 1.60 -3.63 17.28
C THR A 77 2.28 -3.30 15.94
N LEU A 78 2.99 -2.17 15.84
CA LEU A 78 3.71 -1.79 14.62
C LEU A 78 4.83 -2.77 14.28
N ARG A 79 5.55 -3.29 15.27
CA ARG A 79 6.55 -4.35 15.08
C ARG A 79 5.90 -5.64 14.58
N SER A 80 4.78 -6.05 15.19
CA SER A 80 4.05 -7.23 14.74
C SER A 80 3.56 -7.06 13.29
N ILE A 81 3.11 -5.88 12.88
CA ILE A 81 2.72 -5.60 11.48
C ILE A 81 3.94 -5.71 10.54
N LEU A 82 5.10 -5.19 10.96
CA LEU A 82 6.34 -5.26 10.18
C LEU A 82 6.84 -6.71 10.03
N GLU A 83 6.78 -7.47 11.12
CA GLU A 83 7.26 -8.86 11.21
C GLU A 83 6.26 -9.87 10.62
N ALA A 84 5.00 -9.47 10.40
CA ALA A 84 3.94 -10.34 9.93
C ALA A 84 4.30 -11.07 8.63
N GLY A 85 5.19 -10.53 7.78
CA GLY A 85 5.79 -11.26 6.67
C GLY A 85 4.77 -12.09 5.86
N GLU A 86 4.93 -13.42 5.86
CA GLU A 86 4.03 -14.39 5.21
C GLU A 86 2.91 -14.93 6.12
N THR A 87 2.89 -14.57 7.41
CA THR A 87 1.87 -14.94 8.39
C THR A 87 1.03 -13.71 8.76
N PRO A 88 -0.06 -13.45 8.03
CA PRO A 88 -0.82 -12.23 8.24
C PRO A 88 -1.42 -12.20 9.65
N LEU A 89 -1.29 -11.08 10.33
CA LEU A 89 -1.98 -10.86 11.59
C LEU A 89 -3.50 -10.88 11.33
N PRO A 90 -4.28 -11.64 12.13
CA PRO A 90 -5.73 -11.63 11.99
C PRO A 90 -6.27 -10.20 12.14
N ARG A 91 -7.18 -9.80 11.25
CA ARG A 91 -7.88 -8.50 11.25
C ARG A 91 -7.06 -7.28 10.80
N THR A 92 -5.89 -7.44 10.19
CA THR A 92 -5.26 -6.32 9.48
C THR A 92 -5.86 -6.18 8.09
N PHE A 93 -5.88 -4.97 7.55
CA PHE A 93 -6.32 -4.74 6.18
C PHE A 93 -5.45 -5.52 5.22
N LEU A 94 -4.12 -5.44 5.36
CA LEU A 94 -3.18 -6.15 4.49
C LEU A 94 -3.38 -7.67 4.47
N ALA A 95 -3.84 -8.28 5.56
CA ALA A 95 -4.17 -9.71 5.59
C ALA A 95 -5.34 -10.06 4.69
N CYS A 96 -6.31 -9.15 4.53
CA CYS A 96 -7.47 -9.32 3.67
C CYS A 96 -7.19 -9.04 2.19
N LEU A 97 -6.02 -8.46 1.85
CA LEU A 97 -5.72 -8.02 0.48
C LEU A 97 -5.97 -9.10 -0.58
N HIS A 98 -5.48 -10.32 -0.37
CA HIS A 98 -5.64 -11.40 -1.34
C HIS A 98 -7.11 -11.82 -1.48
N GLN A 99 -7.84 -11.87 -0.35
CA GLN A 99 -9.27 -12.18 -0.37
C GLN A 99 -10.06 -11.11 -1.12
N ASP A 100 -9.73 -9.82 -0.91
CA ASP A 100 -10.41 -8.71 -1.59
C ASP A 100 -10.06 -8.65 -3.09
N LEU A 101 -8.85 -9.06 -3.46
CA LEU A 101 -8.43 -9.21 -4.86
C LEU A 101 -9.14 -10.35 -5.58
N ASP A 102 -9.55 -11.38 -4.85
CA ASP A 102 -10.34 -12.51 -5.39
C ASP A 102 -11.85 -12.20 -5.44
N ASP A 103 -12.31 -11.12 -4.81
CA ASP A 103 -13.72 -10.71 -4.79
C ASP A 103 -14.11 -10.00 -6.10
N PRO A 104 -14.96 -10.61 -6.95
CA PRO A 104 -15.36 -10.02 -8.23
C PRO A 104 -16.25 -8.78 -8.07
N GLU A 105 -16.92 -8.59 -6.92
CA GLU A 105 -17.72 -7.40 -6.64
C GLU A 105 -16.88 -6.27 -6.03
N GLY A 106 -15.63 -6.57 -5.63
CA GLY A 106 -14.68 -5.66 -5.01
C GLY A 106 -13.44 -5.40 -5.89
N LEU A 107 -12.25 -5.64 -5.34
CA LEU A 107 -11.00 -5.35 -6.05
C LEU A 107 -10.71 -6.32 -7.21
N GLY A 108 -11.35 -7.49 -7.24
CA GLY A 108 -11.23 -8.46 -8.33
C GLY A 108 -11.77 -7.95 -9.67
N ALA A 109 -12.69 -6.98 -9.66
CA ALA A 109 -13.15 -6.29 -10.87
C ALA A 109 -12.01 -5.59 -11.64
N PHE A 110 -10.88 -5.30 -10.97
CA PHE A 110 -9.74 -4.62 -11.56
C PHE A 110 -8.67 -5.55 -12.13
N SER A 111 -8.85 -6.87 -12.05
CA SER A 111 -7.91 -7.88 -12.60
C SER A 111 -6.46 -7.65 -12.15
N ILE A 112 -6.26 -7.23 -10.90
CA ILE A 112 -4.95 -6.86 -10.36
C ILE A 112 -4.18 -8.14 -10.02
N SER A 113 -3.10 -8.42 -10.76
CA SER A 113 -2.29 -9.62 -10.53
C SER A 113 -1.12 -9.37 -9.57
N SER A 114 -0.99 -10.22 -8.55
CA SER A 114 0.21 -10.27 -7.70
C SER A 114 1.44 -10.81 -8.43
N GLU A 115 1.25 -11.57 -9.50
CA GLU A 115 2.31 -12.24 -10.26
C GLU A 115 3.07 -11.27 -11.19
N GLU A 116 2.37 -10.27 -11.74
CA GLU A 116 2.99 -9.18 -12.51
C GLU A 116 4.02 -8.40 -11.68
N GLU A 117 3.81 -8.26 -10.36
CA GLU A 117 4.74 -7.57 -9.47
C GLU A 117 5.97 -8.43 -9.12
N ARG A 118 5.82 -9.76 -9.00
CA ARG A 118 6.95 -10.68 -8.79
C ARG A 118 7.94 -10.64 -9.96
N SER A 119 7.43 -10.59 -11.19
CA SER A 119 8.25 -10.50 -12.41
C SER A 119 9.08 -9.21 -12.49
N ARG A 120 8.58 -8.08 -11.96
CA ARG A 120 9.30 -6.80 -11.94
C ARG A 120 10.48 -6.77 -10.97
N ARG A 121 10.41 -7.51 -9.86
CA ARG A 121 11.53 -7.61 -8.89
C ARG A 121 12.73 -8.40 -9.43
N GLY A 122 12.54 -9.25 -10.45
CA GLY A 122 13.60 -10.08 -11.04
C GLY A 122 14.46 -9.39 -12.09
N HIS A 123 14.06 -8.25 -12.65
CA HIS A 123 14.74 -7.64 -13.81
C HIS A 123 15.69 -6.48 -13.49
N GLY A 124 15.86 -6.11 -12.22
CA GLY A 124 16.72 -4.99 -11.82
C GLY A 124 18.23 -5.28 -11.82
N ASN A 125 18.67 -6.52 -12.08
CA ASN A 125 20.06 -6.92 -11.87
C ASN A 125 20.70 -7.71 -13.04
N GLN A 126 20.16 -7.63 -14.26
CA GLN A 126 20.93 -8.05 -15.43
C GLN A 126 21.94 -6.95 -15.77
N GLU A 127 23.18 -7.20 -15.37
CA GLU A 127 24.38 -6.49 -15.78
C GLU A 127 24.31 -6.17 -17.27
N ARG A 128 24.41 -4.88 -17.61
CA ARG A 128 24.76 -4.49 -18.98
C ARG A 128 26.09 -5.16 -19.30
N PRO A 129 26.24 -5.89 -20.42
CA PRO A 129 27.55 -6.33 -20.86
C PRO A 129 28.43 -5.09 -21.00
N ARG A 130 29.55 -5.04 -20.28
CA ARG A 130 30.56 -4.01 -20.47
C ARG A 130 31.09 -4.18 -21.89
N GLU A 131 30.70 -3.29 -22.79
CA GLU A 131 31.35 -3.13 -24.07
C GLU A 131 32.82 -2.80 -23.81
N HIS A 132 33.71 -3.74 -24.13
CA HIS A 132 35.14 -3.50 -24.19
C HIS A 132 35.41 -2.57 -25.39
N PRO A 133 36.05 -1.40 -25.21
CA PRO A 133 36.53 -0.62 -26.35
C PRO A 133 37.75 -1.35 -26.94
N PHE A 134 37.57 -1.94 -28.12
CA PHE A 134 38.68 -2.26 -29.01
C PHE A 134 39.24 -0.94 -29.55
N PHE A 135 40.38 -0.51 -29.01
CA PHE A 135 41.23 0.44 -29.72
C PHE A 135 41.99 -0.34 -30.80
N SER A 136 41.84 0.09 -32.05
CA SER A 136 42.73 -0.22 -33.17
C SER A 136 43.76 0.89 -33.31
#